data_AF-A0A3M0WW50-F1
#
_entry.id   AF-A0A3M0WW50-F1
#
_cell.length_a   1.000
_cell.length_b   1.000
_cell.length_c   1.000
_cell.angle_alpha   90.00
_cell.angle_beta   90.00
_cell.angle_gamma   90.00
#
_symmetry.space_group_name_H-M   'P 1'
#
loop_
_entity.id
_entity.type
_entity.pdbx_description
1 polymer ?
#
loop_
_entity_poly.entity_id
_entity_poly.type
_entity_poly.pdbx_seq_one_letter_code
_entity_poly.pdbx_strand_id
1 'polypeptide(L)'
;PFRLQFQTAMFPVGVHTLTAVGYTSNGRQYTSTAIQREFAESRELNSIVIWIVVPILLLTAVGTLAANWIANRSSTGTKVPTGILGGAICPNCGKPFAIHLWSPHILGNRLDRCPHCKKWSRVTRASHQALQEAQEAFQSPPASEPPPPSPPEDDLRRKLDDSRFED
;
A
#
# COMPACT_ATOMS: atom_id res chain seq x y z
N PRO A 1 13.03 44.80 6.92
CA PRO A 1 11.96 44.23 7.78
C PRO A 1 12.60 43.31 8.83
N PHE A 2 12.42 43.59 10.12
CA PHE A 2 13.03 42.81 11.20
C PHE A 2 12.17 41.58 11.53
N ARG A 3 12.81 40.49 11.97
CA ARG A 3 12.14 39.27 12.44
C ARG A 3 12.72 38.91 13.80
N LEU A 4 11.86 38.88 14.81
CA LEU A 4 12.21 38.43 16.15
C LEU A 4 11.48 37.11 16.43
N GLN A 5 12.20 36.08 16.85
CA GLN A 5 11.61 34.84 17.33
C GLN A 5 11.64 34.85 18.86
N PHE A 6 10.48 34.65 19.47
CA PHE A 6 10.30 34.63 20.91
C PHE A 6 10.01 33.20 21.36
N GLN A 7 10.80 32.70 22.32
CA GLN A 7 10.61 31.36 22.88
C GLN A 7 9.64 31.43 24.04
N THR A 8 8.47 30.81 23.90
CA THR A 8 7.41 30.79 24.92
C THR A 8 7.65 29.75 26.01
N ALA A 9 8.63 28.85 25.84
CA ALA A 9 8.88 27.72 26.74
C ALA A 9 9.40 28.12 28.15
N MET A 10 9.92 29.34 28.31
CA MET A 10 10.43 29.84 29.61
C MET A 10 9.37 30.58 30.42
N PHE A 11 8.13 30.67 29.91
CA PHE A 11 7.06 31.42 30.54
C PHE A 11 5.96 30.47 31.04
N PRO A 12 5.21 30.85 32.09
CA PRO A 12 4.12 30.03 32.61
C PRO A 12 3.07 29.73 31.54
N VAL A 13 2.39 28.58 31.64
CA VAL A 13 1.23 28.28 30.80
C VAL A 13 0.08 29.26 31.06
N GLY A 14 -0.72 29.52 30.03
CA GLY A 14 -1.90 30.39 30.13
C GLY A 14 -1.91 31.56 29.13
N VAL A 15 -2.82 32.49 29.33
CA VAL A 15 -3.03 33.62 28.40
C VAL A 15 -2.05 34.75 28.70
N HIS A 16 -1.22 35.10 27.71
CA HIS A 16 -0.26 36.20 27.79
C HIS A 16 -0.57 37.27 26.76
N THR A 17 -0.35 38.52 27.13
CA THR A 17 -0.47 39.67 26.22
C THR A 17 0.92 40.12 25.78
N LEU A 18 1.17 40.09 24.48
CA LEU A 18 2.45 40.45 23.88
C LEU A 18 2.34 41.84 23.25
N THR A 19 3.27 42.73 23.61
CA THR A 19 3.46 44.06 23.01
C THR A 19 4.94 44.25 22.70
N ALA A 20 5.23 44.96 21.60
CA ALA A 20 6.58 45.36 21.24
C ALA A 20 6.72 46.88 21.38
N VAL A 21 7.84 47.31 21.95
CA VAL A 21 8.20 48.72 22.07
C VAL A 21 9.48 48.95 21.28
N GLY A 22 9.42 49.83 20.28
CA GLY A 22 10.55 50.23 19.47
C GLY A 22 10.97 51.66 19.77
N TYR A 23 12.28 51.93 19.72
CA TYR A 23 12.85 53.27 19.83
C TYR A 23 13.46 53.68 18.50
N THR A 24 13.22 54.93 18.10
CA THR A 24 13.92 55.54 16.95
C THR A 24 15.22 56.17 17.39
N SER A 25 16.12 56.44 16.43
CA SER A 25 17.37 57.19 16.68
C SER A 25 17.17 58.54 17.36
N ASN A 26 15.97 59.11 17.23
CA ASN A 26 15.60 60.41 17.79
C ASN A 26 14.93 60.29 19.17
N GLY A 27 14.94 59.10 19.78
CA GLY A 27 14.36 58.84 21.11
C GLY A 27 12.84 58.69 21.14
N ARG A 28 12.13 58.77 20.01
CA ARG A 28 10.68 58.53 19.97
C ARG A 28 10.37 57.04 20.14
N GLN A 29 9.43 56.76 21.03
CA GLN A 29 8.91 55.43 21.32
C GLN A 29 7.69 55.11 20.46
N TYR A 30 7.65 53.90 19.89
CA TYR A 30 6.49 53.35 19.17
C TYR A 30 6.09 52.03 19.82
N THR A 31 4.81 51.91 20.19
CA THR A 31 4.26 50.69 20.77
C THR A 31 3.42 49.96 19.71
N SER A 32 3.62 48.65 19.58
CA SER A 32 2.83 47.81 18.68
C SER A 32 1.44 47.53 19.24
N THR A 33 0.56 46.98 18.40
CA THR A 33 -0.69 46.37 18.84
C THR A 33 -0.42 45.24 19.84
N ALA A 34 -1.27 45.14 20.87
CA ALA A 34 -1.26 44.03 21.81
C ALA A 34 -1.87 42.78 21.18
N ILE A 35 -1.18 41.65 21.27
CA ILE A 35 -1.66 40.36 20.78
C ILE A 35 -1.77 39.40 21.97
N GLN A 36 -2.95 38.86 22.21
CA GLN A 36 -3.12 37.79 23.19
C GLN A 36 -2.78 36.44 22.57
N ARG A 37 -1.97 35.66 23.25
CA ARG A 37 -1.60 34.30 22.88
C ARG A 37 -1.66 33.41 24.11
N GLU A 38 -2.20 32.22 23.93
CA GLU A 38 -2.17 31.18 24.95
C GLU A 38 -0.87 30.38 24.81
N PHE A 39 -0.09 30.33 25.89
CA PHE A 39 1.11 29.51 25.95
C PHE A 39 0.71 28.13 26.44
N ALA A 40 0.83 27.14 25.54
CA ALA A 40 0.63 25.73 25.86
C ALA A 40 1.95 25.05 26.16
N GLU A 41 1.96 24.14 27.13
CA GLU A 41 3.13 23.31 27.42
C GLU A 41 3.32 22.27 26.31
N SER A 42 4.42 22.35 25.56
CA SER A 42 4.71 21.43 24.46
C SER A 42 4.86 19.97 24.90
N ARG A 43 5.16 19.74 26.18
CA ARG A 43 5.33 18.40 26.78
C ARG A 43 4.01 17.68 27.01
N GLU A 44 2.95 18.41 27.34
CA GLU A 44 1.63 17.83 27.59
C GLU A 44 0.96 17.41 26.27
N LEU A 45 1.12 18.24 25.22
CA LEU A 45 0.63 17.94 23.88
C LEU A 45 1.25 16.68 23.28
N ASN A 46 2.56 16.47 23.42
CA ASN A 46 3.21 15.27 22.90
C ASN A 46 2.73 13.99 23.60
N SER A 47 2.52 14.05 24.92
CA SER A 47 2.02 12.90 25.68
C SER A 47 0.62 12.49 25.24
N ILE A 48 -0.27 13.48 25.01
CA ILE A 48 -1.63 13.25 24.50
C ILE A 48 -1.59 12.70 23.07
N VAL A 49 -0.78 13.29 22.19
CA VAL A 49 -0.64 12.83 20.79
C VAL A 49 -0.14 11.38 20.74
N ILE A 50 0.89 11.04 21.53
CA ILE A 50 1.43 9.67 21.57
C ILE A 50 0.36 8.69 22.05
N TRP A 51 -0.37 9.02 23.11
CA TRP A 51 -1.38 8.14 23.69
C TRP A 51 -2.56 7.86 22.76
N ILE A 52 -2.89 8.79 21.84
CA ILE A 52 -3.96 8.61 20.84
C ILE A 52 -3.43 7.95 19.56
N VAL A 53 -2.31 8.42 19.02
CA VAL A 53 -1.83 8.02 17.70
C VAL A 53 -1.26 6.60 17.71
N VAL A 54 -0.52 6.22 18.76
CA VAL A 54 0.11 4.89 18.87
C VAL A 54 -0.90 3.74 18.84
N PRO A 55 -1.98 3.72 19.64
CA PRO A 55 -2.92 2.59 19.61
C PRO A 55 -3.66 2.47 18.26
N ILE A 56 -3.93 3.58 17.57
CA ILE A 56 -4.55 3.55 16.24
C ILE A 56 -3.59 2.92 15.21
N LEU A 57 -2.31 3.32 15.24
CA LEU A 57 -1.30 2.72 14.37
C LEU A 57 -1.08 1.24 14.69
N LEU A 58 -1.07 0.86 15.97
CA LEU A 58 -0.96 -0.53 16.38
C LEU A 58 -2.14 -1.37 15.87
N LEU A 59 -3.37 -0.89 16.08
CA LEU A 59 -4.59 -1.57 15.66
C LEU A 59 -4.62 -1.78 14.13
N THR A 60 -4.27 -0.74 13.37
CA THR A 60 -4.22 -0.82 11.90
C THR A 60 -3.11 -1.75 11.42
N ALA A 61 -1.91 -1.71 12.02
CA ALA A 61 -0.82 -2.62 11.69
C ALA A 61 -1.21 -4.09 11.95
N VAL A 62 -1.78 -4.39 13.12
CA VAL A 62 -2.25 -5.74 13.46
C VAL A 62 -3.35 -6.21 12.50
N GLY A 63 -4.32 -5.35 12.20
CA GLY A 63 -5.40 -5.67 11.26
C GLY A 63 -4.90 -6.00 9.86
N THR A 64 -3.95 -5.21 9.33
CA THR A 64 -3.36 -5.47 8.01
C THR A 64 -2.53 -6.76 7.97
N LEU A 65 -1.75 -7.05 9.02
CA LEU A 65 -0.97 -8.28 9.13
C LEU A 65 -1.88 -9.51 9.22
N ALA A 66 -2.93 -9.45 10.03
CA ALA A 66 -3.91 -10.53 10.15
C ALA A 66 -4.65 -10.78 8.83
N ALA A 67 -5.10 -9.72 8.15
CA ALA A 67 -5.76 -9.84 6.85
C ALA A 67 -4.84 -10.48 5.79
N ASN A 68 -3.57 -10.06 5.74
CA ASN A 68 -2.59 -10.62 4.80
C ASN A 68 -2.27 -12.09 5.12
N TRP A 69 -2.16 -12.45 6.40
CA TRP A 69 -1.96 -13.84 6.83
C TRP A 69 -3.12 -14.75 6.43
N ILE A 70 -4.36 -14.28 6.60
CA ILE A 70 -5.58 -15.02 6.19
C ILE A 70 -5.65 -15.14 4.66
N ALA A 71 -5.41 -14.04 3.93
CA ALA A 71 -5.47 -14.02 2.47
C ALA A 71 -4.47 -15.00 1.85
N ASN A 72 -3.23 -15.02 2.35
CA ASN A 72 -2.17 -15.92 1.85
C ASN A 72 -2.40 -17.39 2.20
N ARG A 73 -3.28 -17.71 3.15
CA ARG A 73 -3.63 -19.10 3.49
C ARG A 73 -4.69 -19.71 2.57
N SER A 74 -5.44 -18.90 1.81
CA SER A 74 -6.63 -19.37 1.07
C SER A 74 -6.42 -19.67 -0.43
N SER A 75 -5.18 -19.68 -0.95
CA SER A 75 -4.93 -19.82 -2.39
C SER A 75 -5.00 -21.25 -2.95
N THR A 76 -5.42 -22.25 -2.16
CA THR A 76 -5.68 -23.61 -2.66
C THR A 76 -7.16 -23.79 -2.98
N GLY A 77 -7.58 -23.32 -4.15
CA GLY A 77 -8.92 -23.58 -4.64
C GLY A 77 -9.18 -22.86 -5.95
N THR A 78 -9.28 -23.64 -7.02
CA THR A 78 -9.73 -23.31 -8.38
C THR A 78 -11.13 -22.70 -8.39
N LYS A 79 -11.28 -21.50 -7.82
CA LYS A 79 -12.51 -20.74 -7.88
C LYS A 79 -12.42 -19.81 -9.07
N VAL A 80 -13.38 -19.93 -9.99
CA VAL A 80 -13.61 -18.92 -11.03
C VAL A 80 -13.63 -17.56 -10.34
N PRO A 81 -12.85 -16.57 -10.78
CA PRO A 81 -12.71 -15.32 -10.07
C PRO A 81 -14.03 -14.54 -10.08
N THR A 82 -14.81 -14.69 -9.02
CA THR A 82 -16.08 -14.02 -8.79
C THR A 82 -15.91 -13.03 -7.63
N GLY A 83 -15.33 -11.87 -7.93
CA GLY A 83 -15.33 -10.76 -6.99
C GLY A 83 -16.74 -10.19 -6.79
N ILE A 84 -16.91 -9.31 -5.79
CA ILE A 84 -18.18 -8.59 -5.53
C ILE A 84 -18.63 -7.81 -6.78
N LEU A 85 -17.68 -7.26 -7.53
CA LEU A 85 -17.92 -6.53 -8.78
C LEU A 85 -17.95 -7.44 -10.04
N GLY A 86 -17.82 -8.75 -9.86
CA GLY A 86 -17.66 -9.74 -10.92
C GLY A 86 -16.19 -10.01 -11.29
N GLY A 87 -16.02 -10.80 -12.35
CA GLY A 87 -14.72 -11.11 -12.95
C GLY A 87 -14.55 -10.44 -14.31
N ALA A 88 -13.30 -10.23 -14.70
CA ALA A 88 -12.90 -9.75 -16.01
C ALA A 88 -11.76 -10.59 -16.59
N ILE A 89 -11.58 -10.49 -17.91
CA ILE A 89 -10.47 -11.13 -18.63
C ILE A 89 -9.47 -10.03 -18.99
N CYS A 90 -8.20 -10.21 -18.65
CA CYS A 90 -7.19 -9.21 -18.96
C CYS A 90 -6.85 -9.22 -20.47
N PRO A 91 -6.95 -8.10 -21.21
CA PRO A 91 -6.64 -8.07 -22.64
C PRO A 91 -5.14 -8.27 -22.93
N ASN A 92 -4.27 -8.05 -21.94
CA ASN A 92 -2.82 -8.16 -22.12
C ASN A 92 -2.29 -9.59 -21.96
N CYS A 93 -2.93 -10.41 -21.11
CA CYS A 93 -2.43 -11.75 -20.79
C CYS A 93 -3.50 -12.85 -20.90
N GLY A 94 -4.74 -12.51 -21.22
CA GLY A 94 -5.85 -13.46 -21.38
C GLY A 94 -6.35 -14.12 -20.09
N LYS A 95 -5.74 -13.82 -18.94
CA LYS A 95 -6.07 -14.51 -17.68
C LYS A 95 -7.32 -13.89 -17.03
N PRO A 96 -8.24 -14.72 -16.50
CA PRO A 96 -9.37 -14.24 -15.74
C PRO A 96 -8.91 -13.75 -14.35
N PHE A 97 -9.53 -12.70 -13.84
CA PHE A 97 -9.27 -12.15 -12.50
C PHE A 97 -10.51 -11.42 -11.95
N ALA A 98 -10.56 -11.26 -10.63
CA ALA A 98 -11.65 -10.56 -9.96
C ALA A 98 -11.41 -9.04 -10.03
N ILE A 99 -12.45 -8.28 -10.35
CA ILE A 99 -12.37 -6.82 -10.40
C ILE A 99 -12.23 -6.28 -8.97
N HIS A 100 -11.21 -5.45 -8.71
CA HIS A 100 -11.00 -4.85 -7.40
C HIS A 100 -12.08 -3.81 -7.08
N LEU A 101 -12.47 -3.74 -5.80
CA LEU A 101 -13.53 -2.84 -5.34
C LEU A 101 -13.21 -1.36 -5.58
N TRP A 102 -11.92 -1.02 -5.57
CA TRP A 102 -11.37 0.33 -5.70
C TRP A 102 -11.00 0.70 -7.15
N SER A 103 -11.38 -0.12 -8.14
CA SER A 103 -11.09 0.13 -9.55
C SER A 103 -11.93 1.31 -10.08
N PRO A 104 -11.30 2.41 -10.52
CA PRO A 104 -12.01 3.57 -11.03
C PRO A 104 -12.79 3.24 -12.30
N HIS A 105 -13.99 3.81 -12.42
CA HIS A 105 -14.83 3.69 -13.60
C HIS A 105 -14.48 4.83 -14.56
N ILE A 106 -13.93 4.50 -15.73
CA ILE A 106 -13.43 5.47 -16.72
C ILE A 106 -14.03 5.12 -18.09
N LEU A 107 -14.84 6.04 -18.64
CA LEU A 107 -15.46 5.92 -19.96
C LEU A 107 -16.23 4.59 -20.16
N GLY A 108 -17.08 4.22 -19.20
CA GLY A 108 -17.93 3.02 -19.29
C GLY A 108 -17.20 1.69 -19.04
N ASN A 109 -15.89 1.72 -18.81
CA ASN A 109 -15.07 0.55 -18.50
C ASN A 109 -14.36 0.76 -17.16
N ARG A 110 -14.02 -0.32 -16.46
CA ARG A 110 -13.21 -0.22 -15.24
C ARG A 110 -11.74 -0.24 -15.60
N LEU A 111 -10.97 0.67 -15.03
CA LEU A 111 -9.52 0.63 -15.14
C LEU A 111 -8.99 -0.14 -13.94
N ASP A 112 -8.48 -1.35 -14.18
CA ASP A 112 -8.00 -2.24 -13.12
C ASP A 112 -6.59 -2.74 -13.45
N ARG A 113 -5.81 -3.06 -12.42
CA ARG A 113 -4.48 -3.62 -12.54
C ARG A 113 -4.56 -5.13 -12.44
N CYS A 114 -4.13 -5.81 -13.50
CA CYS A 114 -4.14 -7.27 -13.53
C CYS A 114 -3.16 -7.85 -12.48
N PRO A 115 -3.59 -8.79 -11.60
CA PRO A 115 -2.70 -9.40 -10.62
C PRO A 115 -1.64 -10.32 -11.26
N HIS A 116 -1.90 -10.83 -12.47
CA HIS A 116 -1.01 -11.77 -13.15
C HIS A 116 0.12 -11.08 -13.92
N CYS A 117 -0.21 -10.06 -14.74
CA CYS A 117 0.77 -9.37 -15.58
C CYS A 117 1.18 -7.99 -15.05
N LYS A 118 0.54 -7.51 -13.98
CA LYS A 118 0.79 -6.23 -13.29
C LYS A 118 0.57 -4.97 -14.15
N LYS A 119 0.08 -5.12 -15.39
CA LYS A 119 -0.28 -4.03 -16.29
C LYS A 119 -1.67 -3.49 -15.96
N TRP A 120 -1.85 -2.19 -16.16
CA TRP A 120 -3.16 -1.56 -16.13
C TRP A 120 -3.92 -1.86 -17.43
N SER A 121 -5.19 -2.20 -17.31
CA SER A 121 -6.05 -2.48 -18.46
C SER A 121 -7.45 -1.95 -18.24
N ARG A 122 -8.06 -1.45 -19.31
CA ARG A 122 -9.50 -1.18 -19.34
C ARG A 122 -10.21 -2.51 -19.50
N VAL A 123 -11.06 -2.85 -18.55
CA VAL A 123 -11.77 -4.12 -18.49
C VAL A 123 -13.26 -3.91 -18.31
N THR A 124 -14.04 -4.81 -18.91
CA THR A 124 -15.48 -4.95 -18.71
C THR A 124 -15.76 -6.23 -17.95
N ARG A 125 -16.95 -6.31 -17.36
CA ARG A 125 -17.41 -7.54 -16.71
C ARG A 125 -17.61 -8.62 -17.77
N ALA A 126 -16.94 -9.76 -17.61
CA ALA A 126 -17.14 -10.92 -18.46
C ALA A 126 -18.33 -11.77 -17.97
N SER A 127 -18.95 -12.52 -18.89
CA SER A 127 -19.97 -13.51 -18.53
C SER A 127 -19.34 -14.66 -17.72
N HIS A 128 -20.16 -15.36 -16.94
CA HIS A 128 -19.67 -16.49 -16.15
C HIS A 128 -19.04 -17.58 -17.02
N GLN A 129 -19.66 -17.88 -18.17
CA GLN A 129 -19.17 -18.85 -19.13
C GLN A 129 -17.81 -18.43 -19.71
N ALA A 130 -17.64 -17.17 -20.12
CA ALA A 130 -16.37 -16.69 -20.64
C ALA A 130 -15.23 -16.74 -19.60
N LEU A 131 -15.56 -16.53 -18.31
CA LEU A 131 -14.58 -16.67 -17.22
C LEU A 131 -14.19 -18.13 -16.97
N GLN A 132 -15.11 -19.08 -17.13
CA GLN A 132 -14.83 -20.51 -17.03
C GLN A 132 -13.93 -20.96 -18.17
N GLU A 133 -14.27 -20.62 -19.41
CA GLU A 133 -13.46 -20.96 -20.59
C GLU A 133 -12.04 -20.37 -20.50
N ALA A 134 -11.91 -19.11 -20.09
CA ALA A 134 -10.61 -18.47 -19.88
C ALA A 134 -9.82 -19.09 -18.72
N GLN A 135 -10.50 -19.61 -17.69
CA GLN A 135 -9.86 -20.30 -16.57
C GLN A 135 -9.33 -21.67 -17.01
N GLU A 136 -10.12 -22.43 -17.76
CA GLU A 136 -9.73 -23.72 -18.33
C GLU A 136 -8.56 -23.56 -19.30
N ALA A 137 -8.59 -22.54 -20.15
CA ALA A 137 -7.48 -22.21 -21.05
C ALA A 137 -6.20 -21.84 -20.28
N PHE A 138 -6.32 -21.23 -19.11
CA PHE A 138 -5.17 -20.90 -18.26
C PHE A 138 -4.62 -22.10 -17.47
N GLN A 139 -5.49 -23.01 -17.05
CA GLN A 139 -5.12 -24.21 -16.29
C GLN A 139 -4.63 -25.36 -17.16
N SER A 140 -5.05 -25.37 -18.42
CA SER A 140 -4.49 -26.28 -19.41
C SER A 140 -3.00 -25.95 -19.53
N PRO A 141 -2.09 -26.88 -19.16
CA PRO A 141 -0.70 -26.68 -19.48
C PRO A 141 -0.60 -26.44 -20.99
N PRO A 142 0.31 -25.57 -21.48
CA PRO A 142 0.60 -25.55 -22.90
C PRO A 142 0.86 -27.00 -23.29
N ALA A 143 0.21 -27.48 -24.36
CA ALA A 143 0.34 -28.85 -24.83
C ALA A 143 1.84 -29.16 -24.92
N SER A 144 2.35 -29.75 -23.85
CA SER A 144 3.76 -29.97 -23.68
C SER A 144 4.03 -31.10 -24.63
N GLU A 145 4.85 -30.79 -25.62
CA GLU A 145 5.76 -31.71 -26.28
C GLU A 145 5.95 -32.96 -25.41
N PRO A 146 5.75 -34.16 -25.98
CA PRO A 146 5.78 -35.41 -25.21
C PRO A 146 7.04 -35.39 -24.34
N PRO A 147 6.92 -35.77 -23.04
CA PRO A 147 8.06 -35.73 -22.14
C PRO A 147 9.24 -36.41 -22.84
N PRO A 148 10.43 -35.78 -22.87
CA PRO A 148 11.58 -36.44 -23.45
C PRO A 148 11.67 -37.83 -22.81
N PRO A 149 11.87 -38.89 -23.61
CA PRO A 149 11.88 -40.25 -23.09
C PRO A 149 12.81 -40.28 -21.89
N SER A 150 12.31 -40.80 -20.76
CA SER A 150 13.09 -40.91 -19.54
C SER A 150 14.46 -41.49 -19.88
N PRO A 151 15.57 -40.82 -19.54
CA PRO A 151 16.89 -41.36 -19.83
C PRO A 151 17.02 -42.72 -19.16
N PRO A 152 17.67 -43.71 -19.81
CA PRO A 152 17.88 -45.02 -19.22
C PRO A 152 18.53 -44.88 -17.85
N GLU A 153 18.18 -45.75 -16.91
CA GLU A 153 18.65 -45.72 -15.51
C GLU A 153 20.19 -45.60 -15.40
N ASP A 154 20.91 -46.11 -16.40
CA ASP A 154 22.36 -46.02 -16.53
C ASP A 154 22.90 -44.57 -16.70
N ASP A 155 22.15 -43.69 -17.36
CA ASP A 155 22.52 -42.27 -17.54
C ASP A 155 22.35 -41.47 -16.25
N LEU A 156 21.38 -41.85 -15.41
CA LEU A 156 21.21 -41.28 -14.06
C LEU A 156 22.35 -41.70 -13.14
N ARG A 157 22.79 -42.96 -13.22
CA ARG A 157 23.93 -43.48 -12.44
C ARG A 157 25.25 -42.78 -12.82
N ARG A 158 25.52 -42.60 -14.11
CA ARG A 158 26.70 -41.85 -14.58
C ARG A 158 26.75 -40.42 -14.06
N LYS A 159 25.63 -39.71 -14.06
CA LYS A 159 25.58 -38.32 -13.56
C LYS A 159 25.80 -38.23 -12.05
N LEU A 160 25.37 -39.25 -11.29
CA LEU A 160 25.63 -39.34 -9.85
C LEU A 160 27.10 -39.64 -9.56
N ASP A 161 27.71 -40.53 -10.36
CA ASP A 161 29.14 -40.83 -10.24
C ASP A 161 30.03 -39.64 -10.62
N ASP A 162 29.68 -38.89 -11.67
CA ASP A 162 30.42 -37.68 -12.06
C ASP A 162 30.37 -36.60 -10.97
N SER A 163 29.22 -36.42 -10.30
CA SER A 163 29.08 -35.44 -9.21
C SER A 163 29.85 -35.79 -7.92
N ARG A 164 30.38 -37.02 -7.80
CA ARG A 164 31.10 -37.48 -6.62
C ARG A 164 32.58 -37.08 -6.61
N PHE A 165 33.13 -36.64 -7.76
CA PHE A 165 34.54 -36.31 -7.91
C PHE A 165 34.81 -34.79 -8.04
N GLU A 166 33.81 -33.94 -7.84
CA GLU A 166 33.93 -32.48 -7.93
C GLU A 166 34.13 -31.76 -6.56
N ASP A 167 34.56 -32.46 -5.51
CA ASP A 167 35.01 -31.86 -4.23
C ASP A 167 36.53 -31.66 -4.16
#